data_AF-A0A091TEB8-F1
#
_entry.id   AF-A0A091TEB8-F1
#
_cell.length_a   1.000
_cell.length_b   1.000
_cell.length_c   1.000
_cell.angle_alpha   90.00
_cell.angle_beta   90.00
_cell.angle_gamma   90.00
#
_symmetry.space_group_name_H-M   'P 1'
#
loop_
_entity.id
_entity.type
_entity.pdbx_description
1 polymer ?
#
loop_
_entity_poly.entity_id
_entity_poly.type
_entity_poly.pdbx_seq_one_letter_code
_entity_poly.pdbx_strand_id
1 'polypeptide(L)'
;SLVPDQPIDLVTEQGIWDICTERQSSHDRLCGQADELGYFKQVPVQVAQGMMPSSLVLTLVGLLVAALGVRCWQKEPRTLAGVAGLVLLLSGLLSLVPASWYTHELWALPAPAGSTLVVGYSLVLSYLGSCFEILGGLGL
;
A
#
# COMPACT_ATOMS: atom_id res chain seq x y z
N SER A 1 30.76 -8.93 33.73
CA SER A 1 30.07 -10.11 33.18
C SER A 1 29.38 -9.72 31.89
N LEU A 2 29.88 -10.16 30.74
CA LEU A 2 29.12 -10.13 29.49
C LEU A 2 28.10 -11.26 29.57
N VAL A 3 26.82 -10.92 29.46
CA VAL A 3 25.72 -11.89 29.41
C VAL A 3 25.68 -12.47 27.99
N PRO A 4 25.85 -13.80 27.82
CA PRO A 4 25.68 -14.44 26.53
C PRO A 4 24.18 -14.58 26.23
N ASP A 5 23.81 -14.40 24.97
CA ASP A 5 22.45 -14.58 24.39
C ASP A 5 21.57 -13.32 24.30
N GLN A 6 21.91 -12.42 23.35
CA GLN A 6 20.94 -11.48 22.79
C GLN A 6 21.20 -11.29 21.30
N PRO A 7 20.14 -11.32 20.47
CA PRO A 7 19.90 -10.17 19.61
C PRO A 7 18.40 -9.83 19.57
N ILE A 8 17.97 -8.91 20.43
CA ILE A 8 16.65 -8.24 20.31
C ILE A 8 16.64 -7.17 19.22
N ASP A 9 17.77 -6.97 18.53
CA ASP A 9 17.99 -5.88 17.59
C ASP A 9 17.60 -6.22 16.14
N LEU A 10 16.98 -7.39 15.89
CA LEU A 10 16.59 -7.80 14.54
C LEU A 10 15.14 -7.39 14.25
N VAL A 11 14.97 -6.38 13.40
CA VAL A 11 13.66 -5.94 12.91
C VAL A 11 13.42 -6.57 11.54
N THR A 12 12.27 -7.22 11.37
CA THR A 12 11.87 -7.81 10.08
C THR A 12 10.73 -6.99 9.49
N GLU A 13 11.01 -6.34 8.37
CA GLU A 13 10.06 -5.53 7.62
C GLU A 13 9.51 -6.35 6.45
N GLN A 14 8.21 -6.68 6.50
CA GLN A 14 7.52 -7.45 5.46
C GLN A 14 6.82 -6.49 4.49
N GLY A 15 7.39 -6.34 3.29
CA GLY A 15 6.79 -5.58 2.20
C GLY A 15 5.94 -6.46 1.28
N ILE A 16 5.18 -5.83 0.38
CA ILE A 16 4.34 -6.52 -0.62
C ILE A 16 5.17 -7.31 -1.65
N TRP A 17 6.40 -6.86 -1.96
CA TRP A 17 7.25 -7.41 -3.03
C TRP A 17 8.57 -7.97 -2.54
N ASP A 18 8.98 -7.62 -1.32
CA ASP A 18 10.27 -8.01 -0.75
C ASP A 18 10.19 -8.02 0.78
N ILE A 19 11.01 -8.84 1.40
CA ILE A 19 11.15 -8.94 2.86
C ILE A 19 12.56 -8.52 3.21
N CYS A 20 12.68 -7.52 4.08
CA CYS A 20 13.96 -7.00 4.53
C CYS A 20 14.13 -7.25 6.03
N THR A 21 15.34 -7.62 6.43
CA THR A 21 15.74 -7.72 7.84
C THR A 21 16.80 -6.68 8.12
N GLU A 22 16.61 -5.89 9.17
CA GLU A 22 17.56 -4.88 9.62
C GLU A 22 18.07 -5.23 11.02
N ARG A 23 19.40 -5.17 11.22
CA ARG A 23 19.99 -5.24 12.57
C ARG A 23 20.21 -3.83 13.10
N GLN A 24 19.47 -3.44 14.13
CA GLN A 24 19.50 -2.10 14.72
C GLN A 24 20.88 -1.71 15.27
N SER A 25 21.70 -2.68 15.66
CA SER A 25 23.06 -2.42 16.17
C SER A 25 24.09 -2.10 15.08
N SER A 26 23.97 -2.68 13.88
CA SER A 26 24.95 -2.54 12.78
C SER A 26 24.43 -1.67 11.62
N HIS A 27 23.13 -1.40 11.59
CA HIS A 27 22.42 -0.84 10.43
C HIS A 27 22.63 -1.65 9.14
N ASP A 28 22.93 -2.95 9.28
CA ASP A 28 23.00 -3.87 8.15
C ASP A 28 21.57 -4.23 7.73
N ARG A 29 21.20 -3.78 6.52
CA ARG A 29 19.93 -4.09 5.87
C ARG A 29 20.16 -5.16 4.81
N LEU A 30 19.58 -6.33 5.01
CA LEU A 30 19.53 -7.39 4.02
C LEU A 30 18.10 -7.52 3.49
N CYS A 31 17.93 -7.44 2.17
CA CYS A 31 16.66 -7.61 1.46
C CYS A 31 16.76 -8.79 0.48
N GLY A 32 15.63 -9.28 -0.02
CA GLY A 32 15.57 -10.47 -0.87
C GLY A 32 15.60 -11.79 -0.09
N GLN A 33 15.12 -11.78 1.16
CA GLN A 33 15.07 -12.99 1.98
C GLN A 33 14.06 -14.00 1.41
N ALA A 34 14.40 -15.29 1.47
CA ALA A 34 13.50 -16.35 1.03
C ALA A 34 12.22 -16.38 1.87
N ASP A 35 11.07 -16.55 1.21
CA ASP A 35 9.75 -16.67 1.84
C ASP A 35 9.57 -18.07 2.45
N GLU A 36 10.22 -18.31 3.58
CA GLU A 36 10.15 -19.60 4.31
C GLU A 36 8.77 -19.86 4.94
N LEU A 37 7.99 -18.81 5.21
CA LEU A 37 6.69 -18.88 5.89
C LEU A 37 5.49 -18.82 4.92
N GLY A 38 5.73 -18.64 3.62
CA GLY A 38 4.68 -18.55 2.61
C GLY A 38 3.84 -17.26 2.69
N TYR A 39 4.43 -16.16 3.15
CA TYR A 39 3.81 -14.84 3.25
C TYR A 39 3.27 -14.35 1.90
N PHE A 40 4.01 -14.50 0.80
CA PHE A 40 3.57 -14.05 -0.53
C PHE A 40 2.45 -14.90 -1.13
N LYS A 41 2.24 -16.11 -0.60
CA LYS A 41 1.13 -16.99 -1.04
C LYS A 41 -0.19 -16.64 -0.36
N GLN A 42 -0.18 -15.75 0.63
CA GLN A 42 -1.40 -15.37 1.31
C GLN A 42 -2.28 -14.49 0.41
N VAL A 43 -3.57 -14.81 0.39
CA VAL A 43 -4.61 -14.07 -0.33
C VAL A 43 -4.54 -12.55 -0.08
N PRO A 44 -4.43 -12.03 1.17
CA PRO A 44 -4.31 -10.59 1.41
C PRO A 44 -3.14 -9.93 0.64
N VAL A 45 -2.00 -10.59 0.58
CA VAL A 45 -0.79 -10.06 -0.08
C VAL A 45 -0.95 -10.11 -1.60
N GLN A 46 -1.47 -11.21 -2.14
CA GLN A 46 -1.71 -11.35 -3.59
C GLN A 46 -2.74 -10.35 -4.12
N VAL A 47 -3.81 -10.14 -3.36
CA VAL A 47 -4.84 -9.15 -3.68
C VAL A 47 -4.21 -7.75 -3.67
N ALA A 48 -3.39 -7.42 -2.67
CA ALA A 48 -2.69 -6.15 -2.61
C ALA A 48 -1.69 -5.97 -3.78
N GLN A 49 -0.96 -7.02 -4.18
CA GLN A 49 -0.04 -7.02 -5.33
C GLN A 49 -0.75 -6.69 -6.66
N GLY A 50 -2.00 -7.11 -6.82
CA GLY A 50 -2.80 -6.78 -8.02
C GLY A 50 -3.47 -5.41 -7.93
N MET A 51 -4.09 -5.11 -6.78
CA MET A 51 -4.92 -3.92 -6.61
C MET A 51 -4.10 -2.63 -6.53
N MET A 52 -2.96 -2.62 -5.84
CA MET A 52 -2.11 -1.42 -5.68
C MET A 52 -1.57 -0.84 -7.01
N PRO A 53 -0.97 -1.62 -7.93
CA PRO A 53 -0.55 -1.07 -9.22
C PRO A 53 -1.75 -0.70 -10.10
N SER A 54 -2.86 -1.43 -9.99
CA SER A 54 -4.06 -1.10 -10.76
C SER A 54 -4.71 0.23 -10.35
N SER A 55 -4.76 0.54 -9.04
CA SER A 55 -5.24 1.84 -8.56
C SER A 55 -4.31 2.94 -9.06
N LEU A 56 -2.99 2.76 -8.97
CA LEU A 56 -2.03 3.74 -9.48
C LEU A 56 -2.24 4.09 -10.96
N VAL A 57 -2.52 3.09 -11.80
CA VAL A 57 -2.84 3.32 -13.22
C VAL A 57 -4.14 4.10 -13.38
N LEU A 58 -5.18 3.76 -12.59
CA LEU A 58 -6.45 4.51 -12.60
C LEU A 58 -6.25 5.96 -12.13
N THR A 59 -5.44 6.22 -11.09
CA THR A 59 -5.11 7.58 -10.65
C THR A 59 -4.47 8.37 -11.79
N LEU A 60 -3.50 7.79 -12.49
CA LEU A 60 -2.84 8.45 -13.63
C LEU A 60 -3.83 8.77 -14.75
N VAL A 61 -4.71 7.82 -15.11
CA VAL A 61 -5.74 8.04 -16.13
C VAL A 61 -6.72 9.12 -15.67
N GLY A 62 -7.20 9.06 -14.43
CA GLY A 62 -8.10 10.08 -13.85
C GLY A 62 -7.50 11.48 -13.88
N LEU A 63 -6.23 11.61 -13.51
CA LEU A 63 -5.49 12.87 -13.56
C LEU A 63 -5.30 13.39 -14.99
N LEU A 64 -5.00 12.51 -15.95
CA LEU A 64 -4.89 12.90 -17.36
C LEU A 64 -6.22 13.40 -17.92
N VAL A 65 -7.33 12.70 -17.64
CA VAL A 65 -8.68 13.12 -18.06
C VAL A 65 -9.08 14.43 -17.38
N ALA A 66 -8.78 14.59 -16.09
CA ALA A 66 -9.01 15.84 -15.36
C ALA A 66 -8.22 17.01 -15.99
N ALA A 67 -6.92 16.79 -16.29
CA ALA A 67 -6.05 17.78 -16.91
C ALA A 67 -6.53 18.20 -18.31
N LEU A 68 -7.03 17.25 -19.11
CA LEU A 68 -7.65 17.54 -20.40
C LEU A 68 -8.98 18.28 -20.25
N GLY A 69 -9.79 17.94 -19.25
CA GLY A 69 -11.06 18.61 -18.94
C GLY A 69 -10.88 20.09 -18.57
N VAL A 70 -9.81 20.45 -17.86
CA VAL A 70 -9.52 21.86 -17.50
C VAL A 70 -8.79 22.63 -18.59
N ARG A 71 -7.98 21.97 -19.43
CA ARG A 71 -7.21 22.63 -20.50
C ARG A 71 -8.00 22.79 -21.79
N CYS A 72 -8.89 21.85 -22.12
CA CYS A 72 -9.73 21.94 -23.30
C CYS A 72 -11.01 22.70 -22.92
N TRP A 73 -11.12 23.94 -23.38
CA TRP A 73 -12.32 24.79 -23.30
C TRP A 73 -13.47 24.20 -24.16
N GLN A 74 -13.89 22.98 -23.85
CA GLN A 74 -14.99 22.25 -24.49
C GLN A 74 -16.32 22.92 -24.12
N LYS A 75 -17.30 22.81 -25.01
CA LYS A 75 -18.62 23.46 -24.83
C LYS A 75 -19.41 22.86 -23.67
N GLU A 76 -19.06 21.64 -23.24
CA GLU A 76 -19.63 20.94 -22.08
C GLU A 76 -18.53 20.17 -21.29
N PRO A 77 -17.69 20.86 -20.49
CA PRO A 77 -16.57 20.23 -19.77
C PRO A 77 -17.01 19.36 -18.58
N ARG A 78 -18.30 19.38 -18.23
CA ARG A 78 -18.86 18.70 -17.05
C ARG A 78 -18.81 17.17 -17.15
N THR A 79 -18.89 16.62 -18.37
CA THR A 79 -18.87 15.16 -18.58
C THR A 79 -17.47 14.59 -18.37
N LEU A 80 -16.42 15.25 -18.88
CA LEU A 80 -15.03 14.81 -18.70
C LEU A 80 -14.57 14.98 -17.25
N ALA A 81 -14.95 16.07 -16.59
CA ALA A 81 -14.67 16.29 -15.17
C ALA A 81 -15.34 15.20 -14.30
N GLY A 82 -16.63 14.93 -14.52
CA GLY A 82 -17.33 13.87 -13.79
C GLY A 82 -16.79 12.46 -14.06
N VAL A 83 -16.35 12.17 -15.29
CA VAL A 83 -15.67 10.90 -15.61
C VAL A 83 -14.32 10.79 -14.89
N ALA A 84 -13.53 11.87 -14.89
CA ALA A 84 -12.27 11.91 -14.14
C ALA A 84 -12.50 11.71 -12.64
N GLY A 85 -13.50 12.39 -12.08
CA GLY A 85 -13.91 12.25 -10.69
C GLY A 85 -14.31 10.82 -10.34
N LEU A 86 -15.14 10.19 -11.17
CA LEU A 86 -15.53 8.79 -11.00
C LEU A 86 -14.33 7.83 -11.06
N VAL A 87 -13.40 8.04 -12.00
CA VAL A 87 -12.19 7.20 -12.11
C VAL A 87 -11.32 7.34 -10.87
N LEU A 88 -11.13 8.56 -10.35
CA LEU A 88 -10.37 8.80 -9.11
C LEU A 88 -11.07 8.20 -7.88
N LEU A 89 -12.40 8.27 -7.80
CA LEU A 89 -13.17 7.62 -6.75
C LEU A 89 -12.98 6.11 -6.75
N LEU A 90 -13.08 5.49 -7.92
CA LEU A 90 -12.88 4.05 -8.08
C LEU A 90 -11.44 3.66 -7.75
N SER A 91 -10.46 4.47 -8.13
CA SER A 91 -9.05 4.27 -7.75
C SER A 91 -8.87 4.24 -6.23
N GLY A 92 -9.37 5.27 -5.52
CA GLY A 92 -9.22 5.38 -4.08
C GLY A 92 -9.92 4.25 -3.32
N LEU A 93 -11.07 3.76 -3.82
CA LEU A 93 -11.72 2.57 -3.27
C LEU A 93 -10.88 1.31 -3.52
N LEU A 94 -10.28 1.18 -4.71
CA LEU A 94 -9.49 0.02 -5.09
C LEU A 94 -8.17 -0.08 -4.29
N SER A 95 -7.58 1.04 -3.86
CA SER A 95 -6.44 1.05 -2.94
C SER A 95 -6.85 0.85 -1.47
N LEU A 96 -8.05 1.31 -1.08
CA LEU A 96 -8.54 1.19 0.30
C LEU A 96 -8.94 -0.25 0.67
N VAL A 97 -9.53 -1.00 -0.26
CA VAL A 97 -9.94 -2.41 -0.04
C VAL A 97 -8.77 -3.30 0.40
N PRO A 98 -7.65 -3.42 -0.35
CA PRO A 98 -6.53 -4.29 0.05
C PRO A 98 -5.85 -3.80 1.34
N ALA A 99 -5.77 -2.49 1.57
CA ALA A 99 -5.22 -1.94 2.81
C ALA A 99 -6.09 -2.34 4.03
N SER A 100 -7.41 -2.16 3.92
CA SER A 100 -8.36 -2.53 4.97
C SER A 100 -8.36 -4.04 5.25
N TRP A 101 -8.37 -4.86 4.20
CA TRP A 101 -8.32 -6.30 4.33
C TRP A 101 -7.00 -6.79 4.95
N TYR A 102 -5.86 -6.23 4.52
CA TYR A 102 -4.56 -6.54 5.11
C TYR A 102 -4.50 -6.20 6.61
N THR A 103 -5.03 -5.04 7.01
CA THR A 103 -5.08 -4.65 8.43
C THR A 103 -6.03 -5.52 9.25
N HIS A 104 -7.12 -6.01 8.67
CA HIS A 104 -8.06 -6.90 9.34
C HIS A 104 -7.40 -8.26 9.64
N GLU A 105 -6.69 -8.81 8.65
CA GLU A 105 -6.02 -10.10 8.75
C GLU A 105 -4.62 -10.03 9.37
N LEU A 106 -4.21 -8.86 9.89
CA LEU A 106 -2.84 -8.62 10.39
C LEU A 106 -2.41 -9.67 11.43
N TRP A 107 -3.33 -10.07 12.30
CA TRP A 107 -3.11 -11.05 13.37
C TRP A 107 -3.19 -12.51 12.91
N ALA A 108 -3.66 -12.76 11.68
CA ALA A 108 -3.75 -14.08 11.08
C ALA A 108 -2.55 -14.42 10.17
N LEU A 109 -1.69 -13.44 9.87
CA LEU A 109 -0.45 -13.68 9.11
C LEU A 109 0.60 -14.41 9.96
N PRO A 110 1.39 -15.33 9.36
CA PRO A 110 2.42 -16.09 10.04
C PRO A 110 3.54 -15.15 10.48
N ALA A 111 3.63 -14.96 11.79
CA ALA A 111 4.70 -14.20 12.43
C ALA A 111 5.66 -15.15 13.18
N PRO A 112 6.95 -14.82 13.27
CA PRO A 112 7.89 -15.55 14.13
C PRO A 112 7.38 -15.59 15.58
N ALA A 113 7.48 -16.77 16.22
CA ALA A 113 7.05 -16.96 17.60
C ALA A 113 7.79 -16.00 18.54
N GLY A 114 7.05 -15.19 19.31
CA GLY A 114 7.62 -14.21 20.25
C GLY A 114 7.90 -12.82 19.67
N SER A 115 7.56 -12.57 18.39
CA SER A 115 7.69 -11.25 17.76
C SER A 115 6.49 -10.34 18.06
N THR A 116 6.73 -9.02 18.17
CA THR A 116 5.66 -8.00 18.23
C THR A 116 5.36 -7.51 16.82
N LEU A 117 4.13 -7.72 16.35
CA LEU A 117 3.67 -7.19 15.07
C LEU A 117 3.32 -5.69 15.20
N VAL A 118 3.85 -4.88 14.29
CA VAL A 118 3.59 -3.44 14.22
C VAL A 118 3.13 -3.08 12.81
N VAL A 119 2.20 -2.13 12.71
CA VAL A 119 1.68 -1.66 11.44
C VAL A 119 2.74 -0.84 10.71
N GLY A 120 3.05 -1.21 9.47
CA GLY A 120 4.00 -0.48 8.64
C GLY A 120 3.50 0.91 8.24
N TYR A 121 4.42 1.87 8.13
CA TYR A 121 4.09 3.26 7.75
C TYR A 121 3.45 3.37 6.36
N SER A 122 3.77 2.44 5.46
CA SER A 122 3.16 2.35 4.11
C SER A 122 1.64 2.19 4.15
N LEU A 123 1.08 1.52 5.15
CA LEU A 123 -0.37 1.38 5.31
C LEU A 123 -1.01 2.73 5.62
N VAL A 124 -0.41 3.52 6.51
CA VAL A 124 -0.89 4.88 6.83
C VAL A 124 -0.87 5.76 5.57
N LEU A 125 0.19 5.68 4.79
CA LEU A 125 0.28 6.38 3.51
C LEU A 125 -0.81 5.95 2.52
N SER A 126 -1.13 4.64 2.48
CA SER A 126 -2.19 4.14 1.59
C SER A 126 -3.58 4.66 1.99
N TYR A 127 -3.88 4.75 3.29
CA TYR A 127 -5.13 5.35 3.78
C TYR A 127 -5.22 6.83 3.42
N LEU A 128 -4.15 7.59 3.66
CA LEU A 128 -4.11 9.02 3.32
C LEU A 128 -4.26 9.25 1.82
N GLY A 129 -3.54 8.48 1.00
CA GLY A 129 -3.64 8.55 -0.46
C GLY A 129 -5.06 8.24 -0.95
N SER A 130 -5.67 7.16 -0.45
CA SER A 130 -7.04 6.76 -0.80
C SER A 130 -8.05 7.86 -0.43
N CYS A 131 -7.92 8.46 0.75
CA CYS A 131 -8.78 9.58 1.18
C CYS A 131 -8.63 10.80 0.26
N PHE A 132 -7.40 11.16 -0.14
CA PHE A 132 -7.19 12.27 -1.07
C PHE A 132 -7.76 11.98 -2.47
N GLU A 133 -7.63 10.76 -2.96
CA GLU A 133 -8.24 10.35 -4.25
C GLU A 133 -9.77 10.42 -4.20
N ILE A 134 -10.38 9.97 -3.10
CA ILE A 134 -11.84 10.04 -2.92
C ILE A 134 -12.31 11.49 -2.81
N LEU A 135 -11.66 12.30 -1.98
CA LEU A 135 -12.05 13.70 -1.83
C LEU A 135 -11.82 14.51 -3.12
N GLY A 136 -10.70 14.24 -3.81
CA GLY A 136 -10.40 14.86 -5.10
C GLY A 136 -11.39 14.43 -6.18
N GLY A 137 -11.78 13.15 -6.20
CA GLY A 137 -12.76 12.62 -7.13
C GLY A 137 -14.19 13.14 -6.90
N LEU A 138 -14.60 13.34 -5.63
CA LEU A 138 -15.89 14.00 -5.30
C LEU A 138 -15.91 15.49 -5.66
N GLY A 139 -14.73 16.13 -5.75
CA GLY A 139 -14.61 17.55 -6.06
C GLY A 139 -14.68 17.89 -7.55
N LEU A 140 -14.63 16.89 -8.44
CA LEU A 140 -14.64 17.02 -9.91
C LEU A 140 -16.01 16.71 -10.50
#